data_AF-A0A945WYX1-F1
#
_entry.id   AF-A0A945WYX1-F1
#
_cell.length_a   1.000
_cell.length_b   1.000
_cell.length_c   1.000
_cell.angle_alpha   90.00
_cell.angle_beta   90.00
_cell.angle_gamma   90.00
#
_symmetry.space_group_name_H-M   'P 1'
#
loop_
_entity.id
_entity.type
_entity.pdbx_description
1 polymer ?
#
loop_
_entity_poly.entity_id
_entity_poly.type
_entity_poly.pdbx_seq_one_letter_code
_entity_poly.pdbx_strand_id
1 'polypeptide(L)'
;MPDAQDHLRGDGTLPIIAINADNLAEAAHKAIIACYDQGARIETPKQKPGMSLGYDADMIVRVADPDSDPRIDFGAIVEDGRGVMQYILEVTHGIHNHWKKSPEEPHFWGYTYNERFVDQLPFIFQRIKADWDEKAGQWGDGKGRPSGRDYQFLIWRAGEDIILEQDDPPCWQRGQIRLLKNQDGDLVLNYITDWRSRDLAKAWNENNVAQVELMKLFRAKISDVLGVEVKLGAYIDRASSLHLYGLYFDRDGLEQSIQRMRDTPYEQMSMALEDYYSLPDGDDAESLKRLIAAQTDAEAKGHGKNASKHTLIGLGYDLANFPYPDEWNTWPKSWDEEPNIEMLARVLP
;
A
#
# COMPACT_ATOMS: atom_id res chain seq x y z
N MET A 1 15.76 35.63 15.20
CA MET A 1 16.70 35.69 14.06
C MET A 1 16.00 35.06 12.88
N PRO A 2 16.16 35.55 11.64
CA PRO A 2 15.78 34.78 10.45
C PRO A 2 16.33 33.37 10.60
N ASP A 3 15.56 32.35 10.26
CA ASP A 3 15.89 30.97 10.63
C ASP A 3 17.22 30.58 9.97
N ALA A 4 18.13 29.95 10.71
CA ALA A 4 19.52 29.77 10.27
C ALA A 4 19.67 28.93 8.98
N GLN A 5 18.58 28.30 8.54
CA GLN A 5 18.50 27.42 7.38
C GLN A 5 17.75 28.04 6.19
N ASP A 6 17.36 29.32 6.24
CA ASP A 6 16.61 29.99 5.17
C ASP A 6 17.28 29.86 3.79
N HIS A 7 18.62 29.88 3.76
CA HIS A 7 19.43 29.76 2.54
C HIS A 7 19.42 28.36 1.90
N LEU A 8 18.94 27.34 2.62
CA LEU A 8 18.82 25.97 2.12
C LEU A 8 17.46 25.69 1.50
N ARG A 9 16.45 26.55 1.70
CA ARG A 9 15.10 26.34 1.16
C ARG A 9 15.11 26.31 -0.36
N GLY A 10 14.18 25.53 -0.92
CA GLY A 10 13.85 25.59 -2.34
C GLY A 10 13.32 26.96 -2.77
N ASP A 11 13.17 27.16 -4.07
CA ASP A 11 12.70 28.40 -4.70
C ASP A 11 11.17 28.59 -4.66
N GLY A 12 10.46 27.76 -3.88
CA GLY A 12 9.00 27.73 -3.83
C GLY A 12 8.36 26.97 -4.98
N THR A 13 9.14 26.28 -5.80
CA THR A 13 8.63 25.33 -6.81
C THR A 13 8.79 23.89 -6.34
N LEU A 14 7.84 23.04 -6.73
CA LEU A 14 7.89 21.61 -6.42
C LEU A 14 8.40 20.85 -7.67
N PRO A 15 9.51 20.10 -7.56
CA PRO A 15 10.03 19.31 -8.66
C PRO A 15 9.13 18.12 -8.96
N ILE A 16 9.10 17.72 -10.24
CA ILE A 16 8.43 16.50 -10.70
C ILE A 16 9.50 15.47 -11.07
N ILE A 17 9.46 14.29 -10.45
CA ILE A 17 10.44 13.22 -10.66
C ILE A 17 9.73 11.96 -11.13
N ALA A 18 10.22 11.36 -12.21
CA ALA A 18 9.72 10.09 -12.74
C ALA A 18 10.77 9.00 -12.61
N ILE A 19 10.42 7.89 -11.93
CA ILE A 19 11.27 6.73 -11.71
C ILE A 19 10.70 5.52 -12.44
N ASN A 20 11.58 4.77 -13.09
CA ASN A 20 11.29 3.41 -13.58
C ASN A 20 12.22 2.42 -12.87
N ALA A 21 11.63 1.34 -12.39
CA ALA A 21 12.31 0.24 -11.73
C ALA A 21 11.65 -1.08 -12.13
N ASP A 22 12.38 -2.18 -11.95
CA ASP A 22 11.92 -3.52 -12.28
C ASP A 22 11.11 -4.10 -11.10
N ASN A 23 11.63 -4.00 -9.87
CA ASN A 23 11.00 -4.50 -8.64
C ASN A 23 10.82 -3.40 -7.56
N LEU A 24 10.13 -3.72 -6.46
CA LEU A 24 9.83 -2.77 -5.39
C LEU A 24 11.08 -2.28 -4.64
N ALA A 25 12.08 -3.13 -4.41
CA ALA A 25 13.29 -2.72 -3.70
C ALA A 25 14.11 -1.73 -4.52
N GLU A 26 14.33 -2.01 -5.81
CA GLU A 26 15.00 -1.07 -6.71
C GLU A 26 14.23 0.26 -6.80
N ALA A 27 12.90 0.21 -6.82
CA ALA A 27 12.05 1.39 -6.83
C ALA A 27 12.24 2.26 -5.58
N ALA A 28 12.24 1.64 -4.39
CA ALA A 28 12.49 2.34 -3.13
C ALA A 28 13.90 2.97 -3.12
N HIS A 29 14.91 2.19 -3.52
CA HIS A 29 16.30 2.63 -3.57
C HIS A 29 16.50 3.85 -4.46
N LYS A 30 15.98 3.77 -5.70
CA LYS A 30 16.03 4.87 -6.67
C LYS A 30 15.22 6.09 -6.20
N ALA A 31 14.04 5.89 -5.64
CA ALA A 31 13.18 6.98 -5.20
C ALA A 31 13.81 7.78 -4.05
N ILE A 32 14.39 7.11 -3.05
CA ILE A 32 15.06 7.77 -1.92
C ILE A 32 16.21 8.65 -2.41
N ILE A 33 17.10 8.09 -3.24
CA ILE A 33 18.23 8.84 -3.80
C ILE A 33 17.72 10.02 -4.64
N ALA A 34 16.73 9.80 -5.51
CA ALA A 34 16.21 10.86 -6.38
C ALA A 34 15.53 12.00 -5.59
N CYS A 35 14.75 11.68 -4.55
CA CYS A 35 14.13 12.69 -3.68
C CYS A 35 15.18 13.50 -2.93
N TYR A 36 16.24 12.86 -2.41
CA TYR A 36 17.34 13.57 -1.77
C TYR A 36 18.13 14.46 -2.74
N ASP A 37 18.33 14.02 -3.99
CA ASP A 37 19.16 14.73 -4.96
C ASP A 37 18.44 15.90 -5.62
N GLN A 38 17.14 15.75 -5.86
CA GLN A 38 16.36 16.63 -6.74
C GLN A 38 15.14 17.22 -6.04
N GLY A 39 14.78 16.74 -4.85
CA GLY A 39 13.65 17.24 -4.09
C GLY A 39 13.87 18.66 -3.58
N ALA A 40 12.79 19.42 -3.47
CA ALA A 40 12.81 20.74 -2.87
C ALA A 40 13.07 20.61 -1.36
N ARG A 41 14.01 21.41 -0.85
CA ARG A 41 14.23 21.54 0.59
C ARG A 41 13.09 22.34 1.21
N ILE A 42 12.33 21.72 2.10
CA ILE A 42 11.13 22.32 2.69
C ILE A 42 10.96 22.00 4.19
N GLU A 43 10.13 22.79 4.86
CA GLU A 43 9.51 22.40 6.13
C GLU A 43 8.44 21.33 5.90
N THR A 44 8.81 20.07 6.11
CA THR A 44 7.85 18.95 6.12
C THR A 44 6.83 19.09 7.26
N PRO A 45 5.67 18.41 7.23
CA PRO A 45 4.60 18.58 8.24
C PRO A 45 5.02 18.37 9.71
N LYS A 46 6.12 17.65 9.97
CA LYS A 46 6.66 17.40 11.32
C LYS A 46 7.78 18.37 11.72
N GLN A 47 8.04 19.41 10.94
CA GLN A 47 9.09 20.40 11.18
C GLN A 47 8.91 21.09 12.54
N LYS A 48 10.02 21.27 13.28
CA LYS A 48 10.08 22.11 14.48
C LYS A 48 11.29 23.05 14.41
N PRO A 49 11.30 24.14 15.19
CA PRO A 49 12.46 25.03 15.25
C PRO A 49 13.75 24.27 15.58
N GLY A 50 14.79 24.51 14.80
CA GLY A 50 16.12 23.89 14.96
C GLY A 50 16.28 22.51 14.32
N MET A 51 15.24 21.92 13.72
CA MET A 51 15.38 20.70 12.92
C MET A 51 15.91 20.99 11.52
N SER A 52 16.64 20.05 10.94
CA SER A 52 17.02 20.10 9.51
C SER A 52 15.78 20.18 8.61
N LEU A 53 15.86 20.92 7.51
CA LEU A 53 14.84 20.85 6.45
C LEU A 53 14.81 19.45 5.82
N GLY A 54 13.61 18.98 5.48
CA GLY A 54 13.41 17.75 4.70
C GLY A 54 13.50 17.98 3.19
N TYR A 55 13.08 16.97 2.43
CA TYR A 55 13.00 16.98 0.97
C TYR A 55 11.59 16.59 0.53
N ASP A 56 11.06 17.21 -0.52
CA ASP A 56 9.75 16.88 -1.08
C ASP A 56 9.72 17.05 -2.61
N ALA A 57 8.92 16.22 -3.27
CA ALA A 57 8.72 16.23 -4.72
C ALA A 57 7.36 15.61 -5.09
N ASP A 58 6.81 16.03 -6.24
CA ASP A 58 5.77 15.26 -6.93
C ASP A 58 6.46 14.11 -7.67
N MET A 59 6.18 12.87 -7.28
CA MET A 59 6.89 11.70 -7.79
C MET A 59 5.94 10.69 -8.42
N ILE A 60 6.37 10.16 -9.57
CA ILE A 60 5.73 9.03 -10.25
C ILE A 60 6.74 7.89 -10.29
N VAL A 61 6.41 6.76 -9.66
CA VAL A 61 7.25 5.56 -9.62
C VAL A 61 6.54 4.43 -10.33
N ARG A 62 7.09 3.99 -11.47
CA ARG A 62 6.61 2.82 -12.21
C ARG A 62 7.50 1.62 -11.86
N VAL A 63 6.86 0.56 -11.39
CA VAL A 63 7.48 -0.74 -11.12
C VAL A 63 6.99 -1.73 -12.19
N ALA A 64 7.91 -2.23 -13.01
CA ALA A 64 7.58 -3.00 -14.20
C ALA A 64 7.06 -4.41 -13.86
N ASP A 65 7.69 -5.09 -12.90
CA ASP A 65 7.35 -6.40 -12.39
C ASP A 65 7.24 -6.36 -10.85
N PRO A 66 6.14 -5.81 -10.32
CA PRO A 66 6.03 -5.48 -8.91
C PRO A 66 6.01 -6.68 -7.95
N ASP A 67 5.71 -7.89 -8.45
CA ASP A 67 5.73 -9.13 -7.66
C ASP A 67 7.10 -9.83 -7.70
N SER A 68 8.04 -9.36 -8.53
CA SER A 68 9.39 -9.89 -8.57
C SER A 68 10.21 -9.45 -7.35
N ASP A 69 11.00 -10.37 -6.82
CA ASP A 69 11.95 -10.10 -5.75
C ASP A 69 13.27 -9.49 -6.29
N PRO A 70 13.98 -8.71 -5.47
CA PRO A 70 13.67 -8.37 -4.08
C PRO A 70 12.58 -7.30 -3.95
N ARG A 71 11.72 -7.45 -2.93
CA ARG A 71 10.64 -6.50 -2.63
C ARG A 71 10.90 -5.62 -1.41
N ILE A 72 11.78 -6.05 -0.52
CA ILE A 72 12.16 -5.33 0.69
C ILE A 72 13.44 -4.55 0.45
N ASP A 73 13.46 -3.27 0.83
CA ASP A 73 14.66 -2.43 0.88
C ASP A 73 14.97 -2.05 2.33
N PHE A 74 16.15 -2.44 2.83
CA PHE A 74 16.54 -2.20 4.22
C PHE A 74 16.79 -0.71 4.54
N GLY A 75 16.95 0.15 3.54
CA GLY A 75 17.02 1.60 3.70
C GLY A 75 15.65 2.28 3.78
N ALA A 76 14.57 1.57 3.46
CA ALA A 76 13.22 2.11 3.30
C ALA A 76 12.14 1.40 4.15
N ILE A 77 12.55 0.53 5.09
CA ILE A 77 11.65 -0.28 5.92
C ILE A 77 11.99 -0.18 7.40
N VAL A 78 10.95 -0.14 8.24
CA VAL A 78 11.09 -0.05 9.71
C VAL A 78 10.32 -1.13 10.47
N GLU A 79 9.32 -1.74 9.84
CA GLU A 79 8.54 -2.85 10.40
C GLU A 79 9.25 -4.17 10.18
N ASP A 80 9.05 -5.14 11.08
CA ASP A 80 9.54 -6.51 10.90
C ASP A 80 8.60 -7.34 10.00
N GLY A 81 8.97 -8.59 9.72
CA GLY A 81 8.16 -9.48 8.87
C GLY A 81 6.72 -9.63 9.35
N ARG A 82 6.48 -9.66 10.67
CA ARG A 82 5.14 -9.71 11.26
C ARG A 82 4.38 -8.40 11.00
N GLY A 83 5.01 -7.25 11.19
CA GLY A 83 4.44 -5.93 10.90
C GLY A 83 3.98 -5.82 9.45
N VAL A 84 4.86 -6.20 8.51
CA VAL A 84 4.53 -6.21 7.07
C VAL A 84 3.35 -7.13 6.77
N MET A 85 3.33 -8.36 7.31
CA MET A 85 2.19 -9.28 7.12
C MET A 85 0.89 -8.72 7.72
N GLN A 86 0.97 -8.12 8.91
CA GLN A 86 -0.18 -7.47 9.53
C GLN A 86 -0.71 -6.34 8.64
N TYR A 87 0.17 -5.48 8.11
CA TYR A 87 -0.22 -4.38 7.25
C TYR A 87 -0.81 -4.87 5.90
N ILE A 88 -0.26 -5.94 5.32
CA ILE A 88 -0.88 -6.61 4.16
C ILE A 88 -2.33 -6.99 4.49
N LEU A 89 -2.56 -7.70 5.59
CA LEU A 89 -3.90 -8.14 6.00
C LEU A 89 -4.83 -6.97 6.38
N GLU A 90 -4.30 -5.90 6.94
CA GLU A 90 -5.07 -4.66 7.22
C GLU A 90 -5.58 -4.04 5.92
N VAL A 91 -4.73 -3.95 4.89
CA VAL A 91 -5.12 -3.38 3.59
C VAL A 91 -6.04 -4.31 2.82
N THR A 92 -5.73 -5.61 2.75
CA THR A 92 -6.48 -6.54 1.89
C THR A 92 -7.75 -7.10 2.53
N HIS A 93 -7.72 -7.38 3.84
CA HIS A 93 -8.82 -8.05 4.57
C HIS A 93 -9.43 -7.19 5.68
N GLY A 94 -8.86 -6.03 6.01
CA GLY A 94 -9.44 -5.13 7.00
C GLY A 94 -9.42 -5.71 8.42
N ILE A 95 -8.41 -6.50 8.77
CA ILE A 95 -8.35 -7.21 10.07
C ILE A 95 -8.41 -6.29 11.30
N HIS A 96 -8.12 -5.00 11.11
CA HIS A 96 -8.21 -3.97 12.14
C HIS A 96 -9.23 -2.87 11.81
N ASN A 97 -10.24 -3.15 10.99
CA ASN A 97 -11.33 -2.21 10.74
C ASN A 97 -12.10 -1.85 12.03
N HIS A 98 -11.95 -2.58 13.14
CA HIS A 98 -12.51 -2.21 14.44
C HIS A 98 -11.61 -1.26 15.26
N TRP A 99 -10.35 -1.04 14.87
CA TRP A 99 -9.45 -0.07 15.51
C TRP A 99 -9.71 1.36 15.02
N LYS A 100 -10.95 1.84 15.22
CA LYS A 100 -11.35 3.20 14.86
C LYS A 100 -11.55 4.08 16.07
N LYS A 101 -11.19 5.36 15.89
CA LYS A 101 -11.36 6.41 16.88
C LYS A 101 -12.81 6.44 17.37
N SER A 102 -12.99 6.27 18.68
CA SER A 102 -14.27 6.47 19.37
C SER A 102 -14.05 7.39 20.57
N PRO A 103 -15.12 7.90 21.23
CA PRO A 103 -14.98 8.63 22.48
C PRO A 103 -14.23 7.83 23.56
N GLU A 104 -14.41 6.51 23.60
CA GLU A 104 -13.74 5.59 24.51
C GLU A 104 -12.30 5.30 24.08
N GLU A 105 -12.05 5.25 22.77
CA GLU A 105 -10.74 4.92 22.18
C GLU A 105 -10.22 6.06 21.27
N PRO A 106 -9.91 7.25 21.82
CA PRO A 106 -9.54 8.43 21.03
C PRO A 106 -8.16 8.32 20.38
N HIS A 107 -7.39 7.28 20.70
CA HIS A 107 -6.05 7.04 20.17
C HIS A 107 -6.03 6.10 18.96
N PHE A 108 -7.18 5.51 18.60
CA PHE A 108 -7.32 4.71 17.39
C PHE A 108 -7.40 5.58 16.13
N TRP A 109 -7.22 4.95 14.97
CA TRP A 109 -7.17 5.65 13.69
C TRP A 109 -8.52 6.26 13.33
N GLY A 110 -8.50 7.41 12.65
CA GLY A 110 -9.72 8.01 12.12
C GLY A 110 -10.37 7.19 11.00
N TYR A 111 -9.62 6.28 10.38
CA TYR A 111 -10.03 5.42 9.28
C TYR A 111 -9.05 4.25 9.12
N THR A 112 -9.47 3.19 8.42
CA THR A 112 -8.57 2.23 7.76
C THR A 112 -8.66 2.39 6.25
N TYR A 113 -7.64 1.96 5.48
CA TYR A 113 -7.77 2.02 4.02
C TYR A 113 -8.84 1.07 3.49
N ASN A 114 -8.87 -0.16 4.01
CA ASN A 114 -9.76 -1.22 3.55
C ASN A 114 -11.24 -0.80 3.57
N GLU A 115 -11.72 -0.25 4.69
CA GLU A 115 -13.12 0.18 4.82
C GLU A 115 -13.52 1.27 3.81
N ARG A 116 -12.55 2.02 3.28
CA ARG A 116 -12.84 3.13 2.37
C ARG A 116 -13.20 2.62 0.99
N PHE A 117 -12.56 1.53 0.55
CA PHE A 117 -12.70 1.01 -0.80
C PHE A 117 -13.46 -0.31 -0.92
N VAL A 118 -13.51 -1.14 0.12
CA VAL A 118 -13.97 -2.54 0.00
C VAL A 118 -15.37 -2.65 -0.61
N ASP A 119 -16.31 -1.80 -0.20
CA ASP A 119 -17.70 -1.80 -0.70
C ASP A 119 -17.82 -1.29 -2.15
N GLN A 120 -16.79 -0.64 -2.69
CA GLN A 120 -16.78 -0.16 -4.08
C GLN A 120 -16.34 -1.25 -5.05
N LEU A 121 -15.63 -2.28 -4.59
CA LEU A 121 -15.03 -3.30 -5.45
C LEU A 121 -16.05 -4.18 -6.18
N PRO A 122 -17.16 -4.63 -5.57
CA PRO A 122 -18.20 -5.35 -6.29
C PRO A 122 -18.71 -4.61 -7.54
N PHE A 123 -18.95 -3.29 -7.43
CA PHE A 123 -19.36 -2.46 -8.57
C PHE A 123 -18.31 -2.46 -9.69
N ILE A 124 -17.03 -2.39 -9.33
CA ILE A 124 -15.93 -2.39 -10.29
C ILE A 124 -15.85 -3.74 -11.01
N PHE A 125 -15.91 -4.86 -10.29
CA PHE A 125 -15.86 -6.19 -10.90
C PHE A 125 -17.06 -6.45 -11.81
N GLN A 126 -18.27 -6.07 -11.37
CA GLN A 126 -19.46 -6.14 -12.21
C GLN A 126 -19.29 -5.32 -13.49
N ARG A 127 -18.72 -4.11 -13.38
CA ARG A 127 -18.49 -3.26 -14.56
C ARG A 127 -17.43 -3.83 -15.50
N ILE A 128 -16.34 -4.39 -14.99
CA ILE A 128 -15.32 -5.08 -15.79
C ILE A 128 -15.95 -6.26 -16.54
N LYS A 129 -16.78 -7.06 -15.86
CA LYS A 129 -17.48 -8.20 -16.46
C LYS A 129 -18.46 -7.77 -17.54
N ALA A 130 -19.29 -6.76 -17.29
CA ALA A 130 -20.22 -6.23 -18.28
C ALA A 130 -19.49 -5.73 -19.53
N ASP A 131 -18.40 -4.96 -19.34
CA ASP A 131 -17.55 -4.49 -20.43
C ASP A 131 -16.94 -5.65 -21.24
N TRP A 132 -16.54 -6.73 -20.57
CA TRP A 132 -16.04 -7.94 -21.24
C TRP A 132 -17.11 -8.60 -22.11
N ASP A 133 -18.28 -8.85 -21.53
CA ASP A 133 -19.39 -9.58 -22.17
C ASP A 133 -19.97 -8.78 -23.36
N GLU A 134 -20.18 -7.47 -23.21
CA GLU A 134 -20.70 -6.59 -24.28
C GLU A 134 -19.76 -6.48 -25.49
N LYS A 135 -18.46 -6.65 -25.25
CA LYS A 135 -17.42 -6.54 -26.28
C LYS A 135 -16.99 -7.89 -26.83
N ALA A 136 -17.60 -8.98 -26.37
CA ALA A 136 -17.34 -10.31 -26.89
C ALA A 136 -17.66 -10.38 -28.39
N GLY A 137 -16.73 -10.92 -29.19
CA GLY A 137 -16.93 -11.12 -30.62
C GLY A 137 -16.80 -9.86 -31.49
N GLN A 138 -16.65 -8.66 -30.93
CA GLN A 138 -16.42 -7.43 -31.71
C GLN A 138 -15.11 -7.47 -32.53
N TRP A 139 -14.17 -8.34 -32.15
CA TRP A 139 -12.82 -8.41 -32.72
C TRP A 139 -12.48 -9.78 -33.33
N GLY A 140 -13.49 -10.64 -33.55
CA GLY A 140 -13.34 -11.90 -34.30
C GLY A 140 -12.66 -13.07 -33.57
N ASP A 141 -12.11 -12.88 -32.37
CA ASP A 141 -11.52 -13.94 -31.53
C ASP A 141 -12.52 -14.57 -30.55
N GLY A 142 -13.77 -14.08 -30.53
CA GLY A 142 -14.82 -14.50 -29.60
C GLY A 142 -14.60 -14.08 -28.14
N LYS A 143 -13.48 -13.41 -27.82
CA LYS A 143 -13.15 -12.94 -26.47
C LYS A 143 -13.65 -11.52 -26.25
N GLY A 144 -13.94 -11.19 -25.00
CA GLY A 144 -14.27 -9.84 -24.58
C GLY A 144 -13.05 -8.90 -24.55
N ARG A 145 -13.29 -7.62 -24.24
CA ARG A 145 -12.21 -6.63 -24.04
C ARG A 145 -12.62 -5.60 -22.97
N PRO A 146 -12.06 -5.64 -21.76
CA PRO A 146 -12.27 -4.58 -20.80
C PRO A 146 -11.44 -3.37 -21.26
N SER A 147 -12.11 -2.31 -21.69
CA SER A 147 -11.45 -1.09 -22.19
C SER A 147 -11.92 0.17 -21.47
N GLY A 148 -12.71 0.00 -20.41
CA GLY A 148 -13.10 1.06 -19.50
C GLY A 148 -11.88 1.75 -18.88
N ARG A 149 -12.08 3.02 -18.57
CA ARG A 149 -11.11 3.88 -17.84
C ARG A 149 -11.64 4.26 -16.46
N ASP A 150 -12.82 3.76 -16.12
CA ASP A 150 -13.64 4.05 -14.96
C ASP A 150 -13.59 2.95 -13.89
N TYR A 151 -12.75 1.92 -14.07
CA TYR A 151 -12.45 0.93 -13.03
C TYR A 151 -11.56 1.56 -11.95
N GLN A 152 -12.15 2.37 -11.08
CA GLN A 152 -11.45 3.09 -10.03
C GLN A 152 -12.30 3.16 -8.77
N PHE A 153 -11.63 3.14 -7.62
CA PHE A 153 -12.24 3.33 -6.31
C PHE A 153 -11.53 4.47 -5.58
N LEU A 154 -12.25 5.11 -4.67
CA LEU A 154 -11.80 6.28 -3.93
C LEU A 154 -11.61 5.97 -2.46
N ILE A 155 -10.57 6.55 -1.89
CA ILE A 155 -10.33 6.50 -0.44
C ILE A 155 -10.86 7.78 0.21
N TRP A 156 -10.56 8.92 -0.42
CA TRP A 156 -10.90 10.24 0.10
C TRP A 156 -12.41 10.49 0.09
N ARG A 157 -12.93 10.97 1.22
CA ARG A 157 -14.30 11.45 1.41
C ARG A 157 -14.24 12.89 1.90
N ALA A 158 -14.58 13.83 1.02
CA ALA A 158 -14.45 15.26 1.31
C ALA A 158 -15.22 15.72 2.56
N GLY A 159 -16.36 15.10 2.89
CA GLY A 159 -17.13 15.43 4.10
C GLY A 159 -16.52 14.93 5.41
N GLU A 160 -15.49 14.09 5.35
CA GLU A 160 -14.84 13.46 6.51
C GLU A 160 -13.36 13.83 6.62
N ASP A 161 -12.70 14.09 5.49
CA ASP A 161 -11.23 14.15 5.44
C ASP A 161 -10.66 15.58 5.33
N ILE A 162 -11.48 16.58 4.98
CA ILE A 162 -11.04 18.00 4.93
C ILE A 162 -11.45 18.80 6.18
N ILE A 163 -12.17 18.17 7.11
CA ILE A 163 -12.71 18.84 8.29
C ILE A 163 -11.60 19.11 9.31
N LEU A 164 -11.79 20.11 10.16
CA LEU A 164 -10.77 20.57 11.11
C LEU A 164 -10.45 19.53 12.20
N GLU A 165 -11.40 18.65 12.48
CA GLU A 165 -11.31 17.60 13.49
C GLU A 165 -10.53 16.36 13.00
N GLN A 166 -10.23 16.29 11.70
CA GLN A 166 -9.44 15.21 11.12
C GLN A 166 -7.95 15.56 11.15
N ASP A 167 -7.23 14.99 12.11
CA ASP A 167 -5.79 15.23 12.29
C ASP A 167 -4.93 14.40 11.32
N ASP A 168 -5.43 13.24 10.89
CA ASP A 168 -4.69 12.29 10.07
C ASP A 168 -5.54 11.86 8.85
N PRO A 169 -5.77 12.70 7.84
CA PRO A 169 -6.58 12.30 6.70
C PRO A 169 -5.88 11.25 5.81
N PRO A 170 -6.60 10.45 5.02
CA PRO A 170 -6.01 9.40 4.17
C PRO A 170 -4.95 9.94 3.23
N CYS A 171 -3.79 9.27 3.18
CA CYS A 171 -2.72 9.60 2.25
C CYS A 171 -3.00 9.01 0.86
N TRP A 172 -3.44 7.75 0.80
CA TRP A 172 -3.93 7.14 -0.43
C TRP A 172 -5.27 7.77 -0.82
N GLN A 173 -5.43 8.19 -2.08
CA GLN A 173 -6.62 8.88 -2.56
C GLN A 173 -7.48 7.99 -3.46
N ARG A 174 -6.83 7.19 -4.31
CA ARG A 174 -7.50 6.46 -5.40
C ARG A 174 -6.69 5.24 -5.83
N GLY A 175 -7.39 4.16 -6.12
CA GLY A 175 -6.85 3.04 -6.90
C GLY A 175 -7.55 2.96 -8.26
N GLN A 176 -6.79 2.69 -9.33
CA GLN A 176 -7.32 2.52 -10.68
C GLN A 176 -6.77 1.25 -11.32
N ILE A 177 -7.69 0.43 -11.81
CA ILE A 177 -7.44 -0.82 -12.51
C ILE A 177 -7.43 -0.56 -14.02
N ARG A 178 -6.41 -1.03 -14.72
CA ARG A 178 -6.27 -0.88 -16.18
C ARG A 178 -5.91 -2.21 -16.81
N LEU A 179 -6.83 -2.74 -17.60
CA LEU A 179 -6.64 -3.99 -18.34
C LEU A 179 -6.27 -3.69 -19.79
N LEU A 180 -5.14 -4.23 -20.26
CA LEU A 180 -4.61 -4.03 -21.61
C LEU A 180 -4.23 -5.38 -22.22
N LYS A 181 -4.34 -5.55 -23.54
CA LYS A 181 -3.76 -6.72 -24.22
C LYS A 181 -2.28 -6.48 -24.50
N ASN A 182 -1.42 -7.44 -24.21
CA ASN A 182 -0.01 -7.41 -24.66
C ASN A 182 0.10 -7.84 -26.14
N GLN A 183 1.34 -7.94 -26.66
CA GLN A 183 1.60 -8.32 -28.05
C GLN A 183 1.17 -9.77 -28.35
N ASP A 184 1.18 -10.64 -27.35
CA ASP A 184 0.74 -12.04 -27.44
C ASP A 184 -0.79 -12.19 -27.31
N GLY A 185 -1.49 -11.09 -27.01
CA GLY A 185 -2.94 -11.04 -26.84
C GLY A 185 -3.43 -11.40 -25.43
N ASP A 186 -2.53 -11.61 -24.48
CA ASP A 186 -2.87 -11.85 -23.07
C ASP A 186 -3.41 -10.58 -22.42
N LEU A 187 -4.39 -10.75 -21.53
CA LEU A 187 -4.94 -9.66 -20.75
C LEU A 187 -4.02 -9.35 -19.57
N VAL A 188 -3.55 -8.11 -19.45
CA VAL A 188 -2.58 -7.66 -18.45
C VAL A 188 -3.19 -6.60 -17.54
N LEU A 189 -3.17 -6.85 -16.24
CA LEU A 189 -3.59 -5.92 -15.18
C LEU A 189 -2.48 -4.93 -14.87
N ASN A 190 -2.73 -3.64 -15.05
CA ASN A 190 -1.92 -2.56 -14.52
C ASN A 190 -2.71 -1.89 -13.39
N TYR A 191 -2.02 -1.52 -12.32
CA TYR A 191 -2.62 -0.91 -11.14
C TYR A 191 -1.95 0.44 -10.88
N ILE A 192 -2.77 1.49 -10.81
CA ILE A 192 -2.29 2.85 -10.54
C ILE A 192 -2.87 3.31 -9.21
N THR A 193 -2.04 3.85 -8.34
CA THR A 193 -2.46 4.47 -7.09
C THR A 193 -2.06 5.94 -7.07
N ASP A 194 -2.95 6.80 -6.59
CA ASP A 194 -2.69 8.23 -6.41
C ASP A 194 -2.73 8.58 -4.91
N TRP A 195 -1.74 9.34 -4.46
CA TRP A 195 -1.51 9.65 -3.07
C TRP A 195 -1.22 11.14 -2.91
N ARG A 196 -1.81 11.76 -1.89
CA ARG A 196 -1.59 13.19 -1.62
C ARG A 196 -0.25 13.45 -0.92
N SER A 197 0.25 12.47 -0.17
CA SER A 197 1.46 12.59 0.64
C SER A 197 1.95 11.21 1.07
N ARG A 198 3.26 10.95 1.11
CA ARG A 198 3.81 9.72 1.71
C ARG A 198 5.23 9.90 2.24
N ASP A 199 5.48 9.28 3.38
CA ASP A 199 6.81 9.13 3.96
C ASP A 199 7.62 8.11 3.15
N LEU A 200 8.63 8.59 2.44
CA LEU A 200 9.44 7.77 1.56
C LEU A 200 10.41 6.85 2.32
N ALA A 201 10.92 7.28 3.48
CA ALA A 201 11.97 6.55 4.20
C ALA A 201 11.42 5.44 5.09
N LYS A 202 10.20 5.58 5.61
CA LYS A 202 9.67 4.65 6.62
C LYS A 202 8.38 3.95 6.26
N ALA A 203 7.58 4.50 5.35
CA ALA A 203 6.26 3.93 5.03
C ALA A 203 6.14 3.41 3.59
N TRP A 204 6.86 4.02 2.64
CA TRP A 204 6.61 3.77 1.21
C TRP A 204 6.85 2.31 0.81
N ASN A 205 7.92 1.65 1.24
CA ASN A 205 8.19 0.28 0.82
C ASN A 205 7.13 -0.71 1.33
N GLU A 206 6.83 -0.71 2.63
CA GLU A 206 5.76 -1.53 3.23
C GLU A 206 4.39 -1.24 2.60
N ASN A 207 4.05 0.04 2.39
CA ASN A 207 2.78 0.41 1.76
C ASN A 207 2.65 -0.20 0.36
N ASN A 208 3.74 -0.20 -0.42
CA ASN A 208 3.69 -0.76 -1.76
C ASN A 208 3.73 -2.29 -1.77
N VAL A 209 4.37 -2.95 -0.79
CA VAL A 209 4.22 -4.41 -0.61
C VAL A 209 2.73 -4.76 -0.46
N ALA A 210 2.01 -4.08 0.44
CA ALA A 210 0.57 -4.32 0.61
C ALA A 210 -0.25 -3.99 -0.64
N GLN A 211 0.09 -2.94 -1.38
CA GLN A 211 -0.60 -2.60 -2.63
C GLN A 211 -0.37 -3.63 -3.75
N VAL A 212 0.81 -4.26 -3.79
CA VAL A 212 1.10 -5.36 -4.72
C VAL A 212 0.34 -6.62 -4.33
N GLU A 213 0.27 -6.95 -3.05
CA GLU A 213 -0.58 -8.06 -2.59
C GLU A 213 -2.06 -7.81 -2.89
N LEU A 214 -2.56 -6.58 -2.72
CA LEU A 214 -3.90 -6.19 -3.16
C LEU A 214 -4.08 -6.33 -4.69
N MET A 215 -3.08 -5.94 -5.48
CA MET A 215 -3.08 -6.10 -6.93
C MET A 215 -3.16 -7.57 -7.36
N LYS A 216 -2.50 -8.48 -6.64
CA LYS A 216 -2.57 -9.93 -6.86
C LYS A 216 -3.99 -10.46 -6.61
N LEU A 217 -4.66 -9.97 -5.56
CA LEU A 217 -6.06 -10.29 -5.30
C LEU A 217 -6.98 -9.76 -6.41
N PHE A 218 -6.78 -8.53 -6.90
CA PHE A 218 -7.52 -8.03 -8.06
C PHE A 218 -7.30 -8.90 -9.29
N ARG A 219 -6.07 -9.30 -9.59
CA ARG A 219 -5.76 -10.20 -10.70
C ARG A 219 -6.49 -11.52 -10.57
N ALA A 220 -6.49 -12.13 -9.38
CA ALA A 220 -7.14 -13.40 -9.12
C ALA A 220 -8.67 -13.26 -9.30
N LYS A 221 -9.27 -12.25 -8.67
CA LYS A 221 -10.71 -12.01 -8.76
C LYS A 221 -11.18 -11.68 -10.18
N ILE A 222 -10.43 -10.85 -10.90
CA ILE A 222 -10.75 -10.50 -12.29
C ILE A 222 -10.63 -11.74 -13.19
N SER A 223 -9.61 -12.59 -12.98
CA SER A 223 -9.47 -13.84 -13.75
C SER A 223 -10.66 -14.76 -13.52
N ASP A 224 -11.11 -14.88 -12.27
CA ASP A 224 -12.30 -15.65 -11.87
C ASP A 224 -13.57 -15.13 -12.57
N VAL A 225 -13.89 -13.84 -12.45
CA VAL A 225 -15.15 -13.30 -13.02
C VAL A 225 -15.18 -13.30 -14.56
N LEU A 226 -14.02 -13.24 -15.21
CA LEU A 226 -13.91 -13.27 -16.67
C LEU A 226 -13.76 -14.69 -17.25
N GLY A 227 -13.43 -15.68 -16.41
CA GLY A 227 -13.14 -17.05 -16.86
C GLY A 227 -11.91 -17.16 -17.76
N VAL A 228 -10.98 -16.20 -17.70
CA VAL A 228 -9.73 -16.19 -18.46
C VAL A 228 -8.57 -15.78 -17.57
N GLU A 229 -7.37 -16.25 -17.91
CA GLU A 229 -6.18 -15.85 -17.17
C GLU A 229 -5.84 -14.36 -17.42
N VAL A 230 -5.67 -13.60 -16.35
CA VAL A 230 -5.09 -12.25 -16.38
C VAL A 230 -3.64 -12.33 -15.92
N LYS A 231 -2.72 -11.64 -16.60
CA LYS A 231 -1.32 -11.49 -16.18
C LYS A 231 -1.16 -10.23 -15.32
N LEU A 232 -0.19 -10.24 -14.41
CA LEU A 232 0.23 -9.00 -13.76
C LEU A 232 1.05 -8.16 -14.73
N GLY A 233 0.83 -6.86 -14.70
CA GLY A 233 1.61 -5.84 -15.39
C GLY A 233 2.20 -4.86 -14.39
N ALA A 234 2.39 -3.62 -14.82
CA ALA A 234 3.06 -2.63 -14.00
C ALA A 234 2.18 -2.11 -12.86
N TYR A 235 2.83 -1.84 -11.74
CA TYR A 235 2.31 -1.00 -10.66
C TYR A 235 2.84 0.42 -10.82
N ILE A 236 1.97 1.42 -10.71
CA ILE A 236 2.32 2.84 -10.88
C ILE A 236 1.86 3.61 -9.65
N ASP A 237 2.82 4.02 -8.84
CA ASP A 237 2.61 4.86 -7.67
C ASP A 237 2.75 6.34 -8.07
N ARG A 238 1.76 7.16 -7.76
CA ARG A 238 1.79 8.61 -7.95
C ARG A 238 1.59 9.30 -6.62
N ALA A 239 2.54 10.14 -6.23
CA ALA A 239 2.51 10.85 -4.97
C ALA A 239 2.79 12.33 -5.22
N SER A 240 1.81 13.18 -4.91
CA SER A 240 1.97 14.65 -5.05
C SER A 240 2.97 15.25 -4.05
N SER A 241 3.27 14.52 -2.96
CA SER A 241 4.28 14.87 -1.97
C SER A 241 4.93 13.59 -1.48
N LEU A 242 5.98 13.14 -2.16
CA LEU A 242 6.81 12.02 -1.73
C LEU A 242 8.07 12.58 -1.07
N HIS A 243 8.16 12.42 0.24
CA HIS A 243 9.05 13.25 1.05
C HIS A 243 9.94 12.45 2.00
N LEU A 244 11.10 13.04 2.31
CA LEU A 244 12.03 12.62 3.35
C LEU A 244 11.98 13.65 4.48
N TYR A 245 11.58 13.23 5.69
CA TYR A 245 11.50 14.14 6.83
C TYR A 245 12.89 14.62 7.28
N GLY A 246 12.99 15.93 7.53
CA GLY A 246 14.15 16.55 8.18
C GLY A 246 14.56 15.86 9.49
N LEU A 247 13.58 15.41 10.26
CA LEU A 247 13.76 14.66 11.51
C LEU A 247 14.67 13.44 11.37
N TYR A 248 14.63 12.76 10.22
CA TYR A 248 15.36 11.51 10.01
C TYR A 248 16.85 11.77 9.73
N PHE A 249 17.18 12.94 9.20
CA PHE A 249 18.57 13.39 9.10
C PHE A 249 19.14 13.66 10.50
N ASP A 250 18.36 14.29 11.37
CA ASP A 250 18.82 14.67 12.71
C ASP A 250 18.91 13.47 13.68
N ARG A 251 18.00 12.50 13.59
CA ARG A 251 17.85 11.42 14.59
C ARG A 251 18.26 10.04 14.12
N ASP A 252 18.05 9.74 12.84
CA ASP A 252 18.10 8.36 12.34
C ASP A 252 19.31 8.11 11.43
N GLY A 253 20.13 9.13 11.19
CA GLY A 253 21.31 9.03 10.33
C GLY A 253 20.96 8.81 8.85
N LEU A 254 19.83 9.39 8.40
CA LEU A 254 19.33 9.18 7.03
C LEU A 254 20.35 9.60 5.96
N GLU A 255 21.15 10.63 6.20
CA GLU A 255 22.22 11.03 5.27
C GLU A 255 23.28 9.94 5.09
N GLN A 256 23.71 9.29 6.18
CA GLN A 256 24.66 8.18 6.11
C GLN A 256 24.04 6.96 5.41
N SER A 257 22.76 6.69 5.66
CA SER A 257 22.01 5.62 4.96
C SER A 257 21.96 5.88 3.46
N ILE A 258 21.62 7.10 3.04
CA ILE A 258 21.59 7.50 1.62
C ILE A 258 22.99 7.39 0.99
N GLN A 259 24.04 7.80 1.71
CA GLN A 259 25.41 7.64 1.22
C GLN A 259 25.75 6.16 1.02
N ARG A 260 25.39 5.28 1.96
CA ARG A 260 25.55 3.84 1.79
C ARG A 260 24.76 3.30 0.59
N MET A 261 23.54 3.78 0.37
CA MET A 261 22.72 3.40 -0.79
C MET A 261 23.37 3.82 -2.11
N ARG A 262 24.09 4.96 -2.15
CA ARG A 262 24.85 5.37 -3.33
C ARG A 262 26.05 4.47 -3.61
N ASP A 263 26.70 4.01 -2.55
CA ASP A 263 27.95 3.23 -2.64
C ASP A 263 27.71 1.72 -2.76
N THR A 264 26.47 1.26 -2.56
CA THR A 264 26.08 -0.15 -2.51
C THR A 264 24.97 -0.45 -3.53
N PRO A 265 25.13 -1.46 -4.41
CA PRO A 265 24.03 -1.90 -5.26
C PRO A 265 22.79 -2.29 -4.44
N TYR A 266 21.60 -1.96 -4.95
CA TYR A 266 20.35 -2.16 -4.19
C TYR A 266 20.14 -3.63 -3.82
N GLU A 267 20.62 -4.57 -4.63
CA GLU A 267 20.53 -6.02 -4.40
C GLU A 267 21.23 -6.47 -3.11
N GLN A 268 22.24 -5.72 -2.64
CA GLN A 268 22.93 -6.00 -1.37
C GLN A 268 22.27 -5.30 -0.18
N MET A 269 21.30 -4.42 -0.44
CA MET A 269 20.53 -3.65 0.53
C MET A 269 19.06 -4.07 0.55
N SER A 270 18.76 -5.24 -0.02
CA SER A 270 17.39 -5.70 -0.22
C SER A 270 17.24 -7.20 0.01
N MET A 271 16.00 -7.66 0.08
CA MET A 271 15.66 -9.05 0.35
C MET A 271 14.34 -9.43 -0.32
N ALA A 272 14.19 -10.73 -0.61
CA ALA A 272 12.91 -11.30 -1.00
C ALA A 272 11.90 -11.17 0.16
N LEU A 273 10.63 -10.94 -0.14
CA LEU A 273 9.61 -10.79 0.91
C LEU A 273 9.48 -12.04 1.79
N GLU A 274 9.54 -13.23 1.18
CA GLU A 274 9.43 -14.51 1.92
C GLU A 274 10.61 -14.73 2.86
N ASP A 275 11.83 -14.41 2.41
CA ASP A 275 13.02 -14.48 3.28
C ASP A 275 12.92 -13.46 4.43
N TYR A 276 12.32 -12.29 4.17
CA TYR A 276 12.14 -11.25 5.19
C TYR A 276 11.18 -11.67 6.31
N TYR A 277 10.13 -12.45 6.00
CA TYR A 277 9.24 -13.00 7.02
C TYR A 277 9.97 -13.88 8.04
N SER A 278 11.06 -14.53 7.61
CA SER A 278 11.86 -15.39 8.48
C SER A 278 12.72 -14.62 9.49
N LEU A 279 12.80 -13.29 9.39
CA LEU A 279 13.61 -12.51 10.31
C LEU A 279 12.78 -11.96 11.48
N PRO A 280 13.25 -12.08 12.74
CA PRO A 280 14.45 -12.81 13.19
C PRO A 280 14.18 -14.28 13.59
N ASP A 281 12.91 -14.70 13.65
CA ASP A 281 12.48 -15.89 14.39
C ASP A 281 12.33 -17.17 13.55
N GLY A 282 12.62 -17.12 12.25
CA GLY A 282 12.44 -18.23 11.31
C GLY A 282 10.98 -18.49 10.92
N ASP A 283 10.11 -17.48 11.03
CA ASP A 283 8.71 -17.56 10.61
C ASP A 283 8.57 -17.63 9.09
N ASP A 284 7.42 -18.12 8.63
CA ASP A 284 6.99 -18.00 7.24
C ASP A 284 5.66 -17.24 7.19
N ALA A 285 5.19 -16.95 5.98
CA ALA A 285 3.92 -16.24 5.81
C ALA A 285 2.75 -16.93 6.53
N GLU A 286 2.75 -18.27 6.61
CA GLU A 286 1.69 -19.02 7.26
C GLU A 286 1.78 -18.90 8.79
N SER A 287 2.96 -19.09 9.38
CA SER A 287 3.16 -18.96 10.83
C SER A 287 2.87 -17.53 11.31
N LEU A 288 3.19 -16.51 10.51
CA LEU A 288 2.82 -15.12 10.80
C LEU A 288 1.31 -14.91 10.78
N LYS A 289 0.57 -15.48 9.81
CA LYS A 289 -0.91 -15.44 9.80
C LYS A 289 -1.50 -16.13 11.03
N ARG A 290 -0.98 -17.30 11.42
CA ARG A 290 -1.41 -17.99 12.66
C ARG A 290 -1.17 -17.14 13.90
N LEU A 291 -0.01 -16.50 13.98
CA LEU A 291 0.33 -15.58 15.07
C LEU A 291 -0.65 -14.40 15.12
N ILE A 292 -0.90 -13.74 13.99
CA ILE A 292 -1.80 -12.58 13.92
C ILE A 292 -3.24 -13.00 14.30
N ALA A 293 -3.72 -14.14 13.80
CA ALA A 293 -5.04 -14.67 14.19
C ALA A 293 -5.13 -14.96 15.69
N ALA A 294 -4.08 -15.52 16.29
CA ALA A 294 -4.01 -15.74 17.73
C ALA A 294 -4.00 -14.41 18.52
N GLN A 295 -3.30 -13.38 18.02
CA GLN A 295 -3.31 -12.04 18.60
C GLN A 295 -4.71 -11.43 18.56
N THR A 296 -5.42 -11.51 17.43
CA THR A 296 -6.79 -11.00 17.29
C THR A 296 -7.77 -11.72 18.24
N ASP A 297 -7.67 -13.04 18.35
CA ASP A 297 -8.53 -13.81 19.28
C ASP A 297 -8.22 -13.50 20.76
N ALA A 298 -6.94 -13.32 21.11
CA ALA A 298 -6.55 -12.91 22.46
C ALA A 298 -7.03 -11.49 22.80
N GLU A 299 -6.93 -10.56 21.84
CA GLU A 299 -7.46 -9.20 21.97
C GLU A 299 -8.98 -9.23 22.23
N ALA A 300 -9.73 -10.00 21.45
CA ALA A 300 -11.17 -10.16 21.61
C ALA A 300 -11.57 -10.74 22.98
N LYS A 301 -10.66 -11.50 23.61
CA LYS A 301 -10.80 -12.02 24.98
C LYS A 301 -10.31 -11.06 26.08
N GLY A 302 -9.86 -9.86 25.72
CA GLY A 302 -9.43 -8.82 26.65
C GLY A 302 -7.97 -8.92 27.11
N HIS A 303 -7.12 -9.64 26.37
CA HIS A 303 -5.69 -9.79 26.71
C HIS A 303 -4.79 -8.68 26.12
N GLY A 304 -5.39 -7.59 25.63
CA GLY A 304 -4.69 -6.48 25.01
C GLY A 304 -4.31 -6.75 23.55
N LYS A 305 -3.83 -5.69 22.89
CA LYS A 305 -3.44 -5.72 21.47
C LYS A 305 -2.02 -6.26 21.29
N ASN A 306 -1.76 -6.88 20.14
CA ASN A 306 -0.41 -7.32 19.73
C ASN A 306 0.32 -8.14 20.82
N ALA A 307 -0.39 -9.05 21.49
CA ALA A 307 0.19 -9.90 22.52
C ALA A 307 1.42 -10.66 21.96
N SER A 308 2.51 -10.71 22.73
CA SER A 308 3.74 -11.39 22.30
C SER A 308 3.52 -12.90 22.13
N LYS A 309 4.35 -13.58 21.31
CA LYS A 309 4.34 -15.05 21.20
C LYS A 309 4.40 -15.72 22.57
N HIS A 310 5.28 -15.23 23.45
CA HIS A 310 5.42 -15.74 24.82
C HIS A 310 4.13 -15.60 25.64
N THR A 311 3.47 -14.44 25.53
CA THR A 311 2.18 -14.18 26.19
C THR A 311 1.10 -15.14 25.68
N LEU A 312 0.98 -15.31 24.36
CA LEU A 312 -0.01 -16.21 23.75
C LEU A 312 0.21 -17.67 24.16
N ILE A 313 1.45 -18.15 24.14
CA ILE A 313 1.77 -19.50 24.61
C ILE A 313 1.41 -19.64 26.10
N GLY A 314 1.69 -18.63 26.92
CA GLY A 314 1.30 -18.59 28.33
C GLY A 314 -0.22 -18.61 28.56
N LEU A 315 -1.00 -18.08 27.61
CA LEU A 315 -2.46 -18.15 27.58
C LEU A 315 -3.00 -19.47 27.00
N GLY A 316 -2.13 -20.38 26.55
CA GLY A 316 -2.50 -21.71 26.06
C GLY A 316 -2.71 -21.81 24.55
N TYR A 317 -2.28 -20.82 23.76
CA TYR A 317 -2.37 -20.86 22.31
C TYR A 317 -1.29 -21.79 21.71
N ASP A 318 -1.70 -22.74 20.87
CA ASP A 318 -0.80 -23.52 20.03
C ASP A 318 -0.55 -22.79 18.70
N LEU A 319 0.45 -21.90 18.69
CA LEU A 319 0.75 -21.06 17.52
C LEU A 319 1.16 -21.85 16.27
N ALA A 320 1.63 -23.10 16.42
CA ALA A 320 1.99 -23.93 15.29
C ALA A 320 0.76 -24.39 14.50
N ASN A 321 -0.38 -24.59 15.19
CA ASN A 321 -1.61 -25.12 14.60
C ASN A 321 -2.83 -24.19 14.78
N PHE A 322 -2.64 -22.97 15.31
CA PHE A 322 -3.74 -22.05 15.52
C PHE A 322 -4.39 -21.70 14.18
N PRO A 323 -5.72 -21.85 14.02
CA PRO A 323 -6.37 -21.57 12.75
C PRO A 323 -6.37 -20.08 12.45
N TYR A 324 -6.24 -19.71 11.19
CA TYR A 324 -6.55 -18.37 10.69
C TYR A 324 -7.65 -18.47 9.61
N PRO A 325 -8.38 -17.38 9.32
CA PRO A 325 -9.42 -17.41 8.29
C PRO A 325 -8.88 -17.82 6.91
N ASP A 326 -9.48 -18.85 6.28
CA ASP A 326 -9.08 -19.32 4.95
C ASP A 326 -9.07 -18.21 3.89
N GLU A 327 -9.95 -17.22 4.05
CA GLU A 327 -10.06 -16.07 3.16
C GLU A 327 -8.77 -15.22 3.10
N TRP A 328 -7.90 -15.29 4.11
CA TRP A 328 -6.60 -14.60 4.09
C TRP A 328 -5.62 -15.15 3.03
N ASN A 329 -5.98 -16.24 2.35
CA ASN A 329 -5.26 -16.81 1.22
C ASN A 329 -5.92 -16.45 -0.13
N THR A 330 -7.05 -15.74 -0.13
CA THR A 330 -7.84 -15.39 -1.30
C THR A 330 -8.32 -13.94 -1.21
N TRP A 331 -9.31 -13.55 -2.02
CA TRP A 331 -9.99 -12.26 -1.84
C TRP A 331 -11.08 -12.36 -0.75
N PRO A 332 -11.44 -11.24 -0.10
CA PRO A 332 -12.57 -11.18 0.83
C PRO A 332 -13.89 -11.58 0.17
N LYS A 333 -14.73 -12.35 0.85
CA LYS A 333 -16.04 -12.78 0.33
C LYS A 333 -16.98 -11.62 -0.02
N SER A 334 -16.80 -10.46 0.61
CA SER A 334 -17.57 -9.25 0.29
C SER A 334 -17.37 -8.78 -1.15
N TRP A 335 -16.30 -9.19 -1.83
CA TRP A 335 -16.06 -8.88 -3.24
C TRP A 335 -16.95 -9.68 -4.19
N ASP A 336 -17.56 -10.77 -3.70
CA ASP A 336 -18.51 -11.62 -4.43
C ASP A 336 -19.97 -11.19 -4.23
N GLU A 337 -20.22 -10.23 -3.34
CA GLU A 337 -21.57 -9.75 -3.03
C GLU A 337 -22.15 -8.96 -4.21
N GLU A 338 -23.47 -9.03 -4.36
CA GLU A 338 -24.16 -8.16 -5.30
C GLU A 338 -24.02 -6.71 -4.82
N PRO A 339 -23.64 -5.76 -5.71
CA PRO A 339 -23.45 -4.39 -5.29
C PRO A 339 -24.71 -3.81 -4.66
N ASN A 340 -24.58 -3.25 -3.46
CA ASN A 340 -25.73 -2.68 -2.74
C ASN A 340 -26.23 -1.43 -3.48
N ILE A 341 -27.29 -1.59 -4.28
CA ILE A 341 -27.88 -0.51 -5.07
C ILE A 341 -28.39 0.67 -4.21
N GLU A 342 -28.66 0.47 -2.92
CA GLU A 342 -29.03 1.58 -2.03
C GLU A 342 -27.84 2.55 -1.82
N MET A 343 -26.60 2.09 -2.00
CA MET A 343 -25.41 2.95 -2.01
C MET A 343 -25.28 3.77 -3.30
N LEU A 344 -26.05 3.47 -4.35
CA LEU A 344 -26.17 4.29 -5.57
C LEU A 344 -27.03 5.55 -5.37
N ALA A 345 -27.29 5.97 -4.12
CA ALA A 345 -28.21 7.04 -3.70
C ALA A 345 -27.99 8.45 -4.31
N ARG A 346 -27.25 8.59 -5.42
CA ARG A 346 -27.20 9.80 -6.25
C ARG A 346 -27.52 9.57 -7.73
N VAL A 347 -27.86 8.36 -8.15
CA VAL A 347 -28.25 8.06 -9.53
C VAL A 347 -29.52 7.21 -9.54
N LEU A 348 -30.63 7.83 -9.18
CA LEU A 348 -31.94 7.40 -9.65
C LEU A 348 -32.52 8.55 -10.49
N PRO A 349 -33.11 8.26 -11.66
CA PRO A 349 -33.53 9.27 -12.65
C PRO A 349 -34.61 10.22 -12.17
#